data_AF-Q8HY19-F1
#
_entry.id   AF-Q8HY19-F1
#
_cell.length_a   1.000
_cell.length_b   1.000
_cell.length_c   1.000
_cell.angle_alpha   90.00
_cell.angle_beta   90.00
_cell.angle_gamma   90.00
#
_symmetry.space_group_name_H-M   'P 1'
#
loop_
_entity.id
_entity.type
_entity.pdbx_description
1 polymer ?
#
loop_
_entity_poly.entity_id
_entity_poly.type
_entity_poly.pdbx_seq_one_letter_code
_entity_poly.pdbx_strand_id
1 'polypeptide(L)' 'MLSGGGGDAGLANAAARGQVETVRQLLEAGADPNGLNHFGRRPIQ' A
#
# COMPACT_ATOMS: atom_id res chain seq x y z
N MET A 1 9.15 5.30 -16.90
CA MET A 1 9.53 5.28 -15.47
C MET A 1 8.29 5.31 -14.59
N LEU A 2 7.31 4.41 -14.74
CA LEU A 2 6.15 4.34 -13.84
C LEU A 2 5.61 2.89 -13.92
N SER A 3 6.19 1.97 -13.15
CA SER A 3 5.69 0.59 -13.01
C SER A 3 4.30 0.65 -12.37
N GLY A 4 3.27 0.42 -13.18
CA GLY A 4 1.88 0.48 -12.76
C GLY A 4 1.43 -0.71 -11.94
N GLY A 5 0.76 -0.42 -10.83
CA GLY A 5 -0.60 -0.92 -10.58
C GLY A 5 -0.78 -2.07 -9.58
N GLY A 6 0.30 -2.68 -9.08
CA GLY A 6 0.20 -3.80 -8.14
C GLY A 6 0.53 -3.48 -6.68
N GLY A 7 1.49 -2.58 -6.44
CA GLY A 7 2.07 -2.36 -5.10
C GLY A 7 1.27 -1.40 -4.22
N ASP A 8 0.72 -0.33 -4.79
CA ASP A 8 0.03 0.74 -4.07
C ASP A 8 -1.34 0.30 -3.52
N ALA A 9 -2.08 -0.51 -4.28
CA ALA A 9 -3.39 -1.01 -3.87
C ALA A 9 -3.30 -2.05 -2.73
N GLY A 10 -2.21 -2.81 -2.67
CA GLY A 10 -1.99 -3.84 -1.65
C GLY A 10 -1.83 -3.26 -0.25
N LEU A 11 -1.04 -2.19 -0.12
CA LEU A 11 -0.72 -1.60 1.18
C LEU A 11 -1.93 -0.91 1.81
N ALA A 12 -2.68 -0.13 1.03
CA ALA A 12 -3.89 0.53 1.51
C ALA A 12 -4.97 -0.47 1.95
N ASN A 13 -5.12 -1.58 1.21
CA ASN A 13 -6.09 -2.64 1.57
C ASN A 13 -5.66 -3.39 2.85
N ALA A 14 -4.37 -3.74 2.95
CA ALA A 14 -3.83 -4.41 4.13
C ALA A 14 -3.96 -3.54 5.39
N ALA A 15 -3.68 -2.24 5.28
CA ALA A 15 -3.86 -1.27 6.36
C ALA A 15 -5.34 -1.15 6.79
N ALA A 16 -6.26 -1.00 5.83
CA ALA A 16 -7.70 -0.91 6.11
C ALA A 16 -8.28 -2.16 6.78
N ARG A 17 -7.66 -3.33 6.56
CA ARG A 17 -8.07 -4.62 7.15
C ARG A 17 -7.31 -4.97 8.44
N GLY A 18 -6.39 -4.12 8.90
CA GLY A 18 -5.59 -4.37 10.10
C GLY A 18 -4.58 -5.52 9.96
N GLN A 19 -4.17 -5.85 8.73
CA GLN A 19 -3.23 -6.94 8.47
C GLN A 19 -1.78 -6.48 8.67
N VAL A 20 -1.34 -6.41 9.92
CA VAL A 20 -0.03 -5.86 10.30
C VAL A 20 1.14 -6.57 9.60
N GLU A 21 1.11 -7.89 9.53
CA GLU A 21 2.17 -8.69 8.89
C GLU A 21 2.26 -8.40 7.38
N THR A 22 1.11 -8.30 6.71
CA THR A 22 1.03 -7.96 5.28
C THR A 22 1.52 -6.55 5.01
N VAL A 23 1.16 -5.58 5.88
CA VAL A 23 1.67 -4.21 5.81
C VAL A 23 3.19 -4.20 5.93
N ARG A 24 3.75 -4.95 6.88
CA ARG A 24 5.19 -5.04 7.09
C ARG A 24 5.92 -5.57 5.86
N GLN A 25 5.47 -6.70 5.30
CA GLN A 25 6.07 -7.30 4.11
C GLN A 25 6.04 -6.34 2.90
N LEU A 26 4.95 -5.60 2.73
CA LEU A 26 4.83 -4.64 1.63
C LEU A 26 5.76 -3.45 1.81
N LEU A 27 5.91 -2.94 3.03
CA LEU A 27 6.88 -1.87 3.32
C LEU A 27 8.33 -2.34 3.11
N GLU A 28 8.66 -3.57 3.54
CA GLU A 28 9.97 -4.17 3.30
C GLU A 28 10.24 -4.39 1.80
N ALA A 29 9.19 -4.66 1.01
CA ALA A 29 9.28 -4.73 -0.44
C ALA A 29 9.40 -3.37 -1.14
N GLY A 30 9.41 -2.25 -0.38
CA GLY A 30 9.55 -0.89 -0.91
C GLY A 30 8.22 -0.27 -1.37
N ALA A 31 7.08 -0.78 -0.92
CA ALA A 31 5.80 -0.13 -1.16
C ALA A 31 5.77 1.24 -0.46
N ASP A 32 5.31 2.27 -1.17
CA ASP A 32 5.24 3.61 -0.61
C ASP A 32 4.09 3.72 0.40
N PRO A 33 4.35 3.97 1.70
CA PRO A 33 3.31 4.15 2.72
C PRO A 33 2.42 5.37 2.48
N ASN A 34 2.88 6.31 1.67
CA ASN A 34 2.15 7.51 1.29
C ASN A 34 1.49 7.38 -0.08
N GLY A 35 1.62 6.21 -0.71
CA GLY A 35 1.18 5.94 -2.07
C GLY A 35 -0.33 6.03 -2.12
N LEU A 36 -0.83 6.88 -3.02
CA LEU A 36 -2.25 6.90 -3.31
C LEU A 36 -2.59 5.61 -4.04
N ASN A 37 -3.56 4.85 -3.53
CA ASN A 37 -4.12 3.75 -4.30
C ASN A 37 -4.89 4.29 -5.52
N HIS A 38 -5.37 3.40 -6.40
CA HIS A 38 -6.15 3.81 -7.58
C HIS A 38 -7.41 4.63 -7.28
N PHE A 39 -7.88 4.65 -6.02
CA PHE A 39 -9.01 5.46 -5.55
C PHE A 39 -8.58 6.81 -4.98
N GLY A 40 -7.30 7.19 -5.06
CA GLY A 40 -6.78 8.40 -4.47
C GLY A 40 -6.74 8.39 -2.94
N ARG A 41 -6.78 7.21 -2.31
CA ARG A 41 -6.79 7.07 -0.85
C ARG A 41 -5.41 6.74 -0.32
N ARG A 42 -5.07 7.31 0.83
CA ARG A 42 -3.85 7.02 1.59
C ARG A 42 -4.09 5.80 2.51
N PRO A 43 -3.09 4.92 2.69
CA PRO A 43 -3.13 3.83 3.66
C PRO A 43 -3.33 4.31 5.10
N ILE A 44 -2.80 5.48 5.42
CA ILE A 44 -2.97 6.20 6.69
C ILE A 44 -3.96 7.35 6.47
N GLN A 45 -5.00 7.41 7.30
CA GLN A 45 -5.85 8.59 7.49
C GLN A 45 -5.63 9.12 8.90
#